data_AF-A0A4Q4CK15-F1
#
_entry.id   AF-A0A4Q4CK15-F1
#
_cell.length_a   1.000
_cell.length_b   1.000
_cell.length_c   1.000
_cell.angle_alpha   90.00
_cell.angle_beta   90.00
_cell.angle_gamma   90.00
#
_symmetry.space_group_name_H-M   'P 1'
#
loop_
_entity.id
_entity.type
_entity.pdbx_description
1 polymer ?
#
loop_
_entity_poly.entity_id
_entity_poly.type
_entity_poly.pdbx_seq_one_letter_code
_entity_poly.pdbx_strand_id
1 'polypeptide(L)'
;MNPPMEPEEADFAGGMGGPGAEDFANGAATLAAAMVREAQALATTAAALRAAAALTPGDPNGGPLSDIRRQRVALAAAGEAAMKAALLLDAAEITGGGGNPAALADRIATAARRGGTLPGVLAAPIRAAALALGTDDGAARIAAATIAQTLAELLGRAR
;
A
#
# COMPACT_ATOMS: atom_id res chain seq x y z
N MET A 1 -24.91 26.04 -53.58
CA MET A 1 -23.86 25.00 -53.55
C MET A 1 -22.79 25.54 -52.61
N ASN A 2 -22.86 25.18 -51.33
CA ASN A 2 -21.85 25.60 -50.34
C ASN A 2 -20.67 24.62 -50.41
N PRO A 3 -19.41 25.08 -50.32
CA PRO A 3 -18.27 24.17 -50.23
C PRO A 3 -18.30 23.44 -48.87
N PRO A 4 -17.86 22.18 -48.80
CA PRO A 4 -17.72 21.50 -47.52
C PRO A 4 -16.57 22.15 -46.73
N MET A 5 -16.84 22.49 -45.46
CA MET A 5 -15.78 22.79 -44.51
C MET A 5 -14.97 21.52 -44.28
N GLU A 6 -13.67 21.59 -44.58
CA GLU A 6 -12.66 20.67 -44.08
C GLU A 6 -12.71 20.65 -42.54
N PRO A 7 -12.82 19.49 -41.87
CA PRO A 7 -12.68 19.43 -40.43
C PRO A 7 -11.20 19.44 -40.05
N GLU A 8 -10.57 20.61 -40.01
CA GLU A 8 -9.25 20.84 -39.37
C GLU A 8 -9.35 20.80 -37.82
N GLU A 9 -10.25 19.98 -37.26
CA GLU A 9 -10.44 19.83 -35.80
C GLU A 9 -10.07 18.43 -35.27
N ALA A 10 -9.59 17.51 -36.12
CA ALA A 10 -9.29 16.13 -35.72
C ALA A 10 -7.84 15.88 -35.26
N ASP A 11 -6.92 16.83 -35.39
CA ASP A 11 -5.50 16.62 -35.05
C ASP A 11 -5.09 17.15 -33.66
N PHE A 12 -6.00 17.79 -32.92
CA PHE A 12 -5.81 18.11 -31.50
C PHE A 12 -6.51 17.13 -30.54
N ALA A 13 -7.05 16.03 -31.08
CA ALA A 13 -7.52 14.86 -30.33
C ALA A 13 -6.42 13.80 -30.09
N GLY A 14 -5.17 14.09 -30.48
CA GLY A 14 -3.97 13.33 -30.08
C GLY A 14 -3.57 13.58 -28.62
N GLY A 15 -4.56 13.71 -27.74
CA GLY A 15 -4.36 14.01 -26.32
C GLY A 15 -3.47 12.95 -25.69
N MET A 16 -2.37 13.41 -25.07
CA MET A 16 -1.54 12.70 -24.08
C MET A 16 -2.16 11.35 -23.66
N GLY A 17 -1.81 10.30 -24.40
CA GLY A 17 -2.35 8.96 -24.16
C GLY A 17 -2.03 8.56 -22.72
N GLY A 18 -3.07 8.20 -21.96
CA GLY A 18 -2.89 7.67 -20.60
C GLY A 18 -2.06 6.38 -20.61
N PRO A 19 -1.71 5.85 -19.42
CA PRO A 19 -0.87 4.67 -19.31
C PRO A 19 -1.42 3.50 -20.12
N GLY A 20 -0.55 2.86 -20.91
CA GLY A 20 -0.84 1.64 -21.65
C GLY A 20 -0.77 0.40 -20.77
N ALA A 21 -1.05 -0.77 -21.35
CA ALA A 21 -1.06 -2.04 -20.60
C ALA A 21 0.30 -2.38 -19.98
N GLU A 22 1.40 -2.06 -20.67
CA GLU A 22 2.76 -2.23 -20.15
C GLU A 22 3.03 -1.33 -18.95
N ASP A 23 2.58 -0.08 -18.99
CA ASP A 23 2.71 0.87 -17.88
C ASP A 23 1.94 0.39 -16.64
N PHE A 24 0.79 -0.28 -16.82
CA PHE A 24 0.06 -0.89 -15.71
C PHE A 24 0.79 -2.11 -15.12
N ALA A 25 1.46 -2.92 -15.94
CA ALA A 25 2.29 -4.01 -15.44
C ALA A 25 3.50 -3.48 -14.66
N ASN A 26 4.21 -2.50 -15.22
CA ASN A 26 5.35 -1.84 -14.58
C ASN A 26 4.92 -1.08 -13.32
N GLY A 27 3.75 -0.42 -13.36
CA GLY A 27 3.13 0.27 -12.24
C GLY A 27 2.75 -0.69 -11.12
N ALA A 28 2.19 -1.85 -11.43
CA ALA A 28 1.88 -2.89 -10.44
C ALA A 28 3.14 -3.42 -9.75
N ALA A 29 4.20 -3.70 -10.51
CA ALA A 29 5.50 -4.12 -9.97
C ALA A 29 6.13 -3.02 -9.08
N THR A 30 6.07 -1.77 -9.53
CA THR A 30 6.57 -0.61 -8.78
C THR A 30 5.82 -0.42 -7.47
N LEU A 31 4.49 -0.55 -7.51
CA LEU A 31 3.64 -0.47 -6.32
C LEU A 31 3.93 -1.61 -5.35
N ALA A 32 4.06 -2.85 -5.84
CA ALA A 32 4.42 -4.00 -5.01
C ALA A 32 5.78 -3.78 -4.31
N ALA A 33 6.79 -3.29 -5.02
CA ALA A 33 8.08 -2.95 -4.43
C ALA A 33 7.96 -1.85 -3.36
N ALA A 34 7.10 -0.86 -3.57
CA ALA A 34 6.84 0.18 -2.57
C ALA A 34 6.10 -0.37 -1.34
N MET A 35 5.14 -1.28 -1.51
CA MET A 35 4.46 -1.98 -0.43
C MET A 35 5.44 -2.81 0.42
N VAL A 36 6.41 -3.49 -0.19
CA VAL A 36 7.47 -4.21 0.54
C VAL A 36 8.30 -3.27 1.42
N ARG A 37 8.67 -2.08 0.91
CA ARG A 37 9.41 -1.08 1.69
C ARG A 37 8.57 -0.55 2.87
N GLU A 38 7.30 -0.27 2.64
CA GLU A 38 6.38 0.17 3.69
C GLU A 38 6.18 -0.93 4.75
N ALA A 39 6.07 -2.20 4.33
CA ALA A 39 6.00 -3.33 5.25
C ALA A 39 7.27 -3.45 6.11
N GLN A 40 8.44 -3.21 5.53
CA GLN A 40 9.71 -3.17 6.27
C GLN A 40 9.74 -2.02 7.29
N ALA A 41 9.23 -0.83 6.94
CA ALA A 41 9.13 0.30 7.87
C ALA A 41 8.20 -0.02 9.06
N LEU A 42 7.05 -0.64 8.81
CA LEU A 42 6.13 -1.11 9.84
C LEU A 42 6.74 -2.19 10.72
N ALA A 43 7.44 -3.17 10.15
CA ALA A 43 8.13 -4.22 10.89
C ALA A 43 9.25 -3.66 11.78
N THR A 44 9.99 -2.68 11.27
CA THR A 44 11.05 -1.97 12.02
C THR A 44 10.45 -1.19 13.19
N THR A 45 9.32 -0.51 12.95
CA THR A 45 8.57 0.20 14.00
C THR A 45 8.06 -0.77 15.08
N ALA A 46 7.52 -1.93 14.67
CA ALA A 46 7.09 -2.96 15.60
C ALA A 46 8.26 -3.49 16.46
N ALA A 47 9.42 -3.73 15.87
CA ALA A 47 10.62 -4.16 16.59
C ALA A 47 11.09 -3.09 17.60
N ALA A 48 11.12 -1.82 17.19
CA ALA A 48 11.49 -0.70 18.06
C ALA A 48 10.53 -0.56 19.26
N LEU A 49 9.22 -0.68 19.03
CA LEU A 49 8.22 -0.62 20.09
C LEU A 49 8.33 -1.81 21.07
N ARG A 50 8.61 -3.02 20.58
CA ARG A 50 8.88 -4.18 21.44
C ARG A 50 10.15 -3.99 22.27
N ALA A 51 11.21 -3.47 21.67
CA ALA A 51 12.45 -3.18 22.37
C ALA A 51 12.25 -2.11 23.47
N ALA A 52 11.47 -1.07 23.19
CA ALA A 52 11.13 -0.03 24.18
C ALA A 52 10.29 -0.57 25.34
N ALA A 53 9.45 -1.60 25.09
CA ALA A 53 8.62 -2.24 26.10
C ALA A 53 9.30 -3.42 26.82
N ALA A 54 10.52 -3.78 26.44
CA ALA A 54 11.24 -4.89 27.06
C ALA A 54 11.68 -4.54 28.49
N LEU A 55 11.47 -5.48 29.40
CA LEU A 55 12.00 -5.40 30.76
C LEU A 55 13.51 -5.64 30.73
N THR A 56 14.31 -4.75 31.32
CA THR A 56 15.75 -4.95 31.47
C THR A 56 16.05 -5.72 32.75
N PRO A 57 16.61 -6.94 32.70
CA PRO A 57 16.97 -7.68 33.91
C PRO A 57 17.95 -6.87 34.78
N GLY A 58 17.62 -6.71 36.06
CA GLY A 58 18.46 -5.97 37.02
C GLY A 58 18.23 -4.44 37.04
N ASP A 59 17.35 -3.89 36.20
CA ASP A 59 16.95 -2.49 36.26
C ASP A 59 15.80 -2.30 37.26
N PRO A 60 15.98 -1.58 38.39
CA PRO A 60 14.92 -1.33 39.37
C PRO A 60 13.77 -0.47 38.79
N ASN A 61 13.98 0.21 37.66
CA ASN A 61 12.94 0.97 36.96
C ASN A 61 12.19 0.13 35.91
N GLY A 62 12.57 -1.14 35.71
CA GLY A 62 11.85 -2.07 34.85
C GLY A 62 12.08 -1.90 33.34
N GLY A 63 13.14 -1.20 32.92
CA GLY A 63 13.48 -0.97 31.50
C GLY A 63 13.12 0.43 30.98
N PRO A 64 13.19 0.67 29.65
CA PRO A 64 13.05 2.00 29.04
C PRO A 64 11.70 2.67 29.30
N LEU A 65 10.65 1.86 29.50
CA LEU A 65 9.32 2.30 29.90
C LEU A 65 9.05 1.78 31.31
N SER A 66 9.03 2.65 32.31
CA SER A 66 8.76 2.27 33.71
C SER A 66 7.26 2.13 34.05
N ASP A 67 6.36 2.62 33.19
CA ASP A 67 4.90 2.57 33.38
C ASP A 67 4.26 1.37 32.64
N ILE A 68 3.64 0.46 33.38
CA ILE A 68 2.96 -0.75 32.85
C ILE A 68 1.87 -0.40 31.82
N ARG A 69 1.14 0.71 31.99
CA ARG A 69 0.13 1.14 31.02
C ARG A 69 0.79 1.54 29.71
N ARG A 70 1.91 2.27 29.77
CA ARG A 70 2.68 2.64 28.57
C ARG A 70 3.29 1.43 27.88
N GLN A 71 3.82 0.47 28.65
CA GLN A 71 4.32 -0.80 28.11
C GLN A 71 3.22 -1.56 27.36
N ARG A 72 2.02 -1.68 27.94
CA ARG A 72 0.88 -2.34 27.28
C ARG A 72 0.47 -1.67 25.98
N VAL A 73 0.43 -0.34 25.95
CA VAL A 73 0.13 0.43 24.74
C VAL A 73 1.20 0.22 23.67
N ALA A 74 2.49 0.25 24.04
CA ALA A 74 3.58 0.01 23.11
C ALA A 74 3.54 -1.41 22.51
N LEU A 75 3.25 -2.43 23.32
CA LEU A 75 3.10 -3.82 22.83
C LEU A 75 1.90 -3.99 21.91
N ALA A 76 0.77 -3.34 22.21
CA ALA A 76 -0.41 -3.36 21.35
C ALA A 76 -0.12 -2.70 19.98
N ALA A 77 0.51 -1.52 19.99
CA ALA A 77 0.93 -0.83 18.77
C ALA A 77 1.95 -1.64 17.97
N ALA A 78 2.89 -2.32 18.64
CA ALA A 78 3.83 -3.21 17.97
C ALA A 78 3.14 -4.41 17.31
N GLY A 79 2.13 -4.99 17.96
CA GLY A 79 1.29 -6.05 17.38
C GLY A 79 0.57 -5.58 16.12
N GLU A 80 -0.07 -4.41 16.18
CA GLU A 80 -0.78 -3.83 15.04
C GLU A 80 0.16 -3.53 13.87
N ALA A 81 1.33 -2.93 14.13
CA ALA A 81 2.33 -2.63 13.11
C ALA A 81 2.87 -3.92 12.44
N ALA A 82 3.18 -4.95 13.22
CA ALA A 82 3.65 -6.23 12.69
C ALA A 82 2.58 -6.95 11.86
N MET A 83 1.32 -6.90 12.30
CA MET A 83 0.18 -7.46 11.57
C MET A 83 -0.03 -6.74 10.23
N LYS A 84 -0.02 -5.40 10.22
CA LYS A 84 -0.11 -4.62 8.97
C LYS A 84 1.06 -4.91 8.05
N ALA A 85 2.28 -5.05 8.56
CA ALA A 85 3.45 -5.41 7.77
C ALA A 85 3.26 -6.76 7.06
N ALA A 86 2.84 -7.80 7.77
CA ALA A 86 2.62 -9.12 7.20
C ALA A 86 1.55 -9.10 6.10
N LEU A 87 0.40 -8.46 6.36
CA LEU A 87 -0.67 -8.33 5.38
C LEU A 87 -0.27 -7.50 4.15
N LEU A 88 0.59 -6.50 4.33
CA LEU A 88 1.09 -5.68 3.22
C LEU A 88 2.08 -6.45 2.35
N LEU A 89 2.81 -7.42 2.89
CA LEU A 89 3.63 -8.36 2.10
C LEU A 89 2.74 -9.27 1.24
N ASP A 90 1.68 -9.84 1.80
CA ASP A 90 0.69 -10.61 1.02
C ASP A 90 0.08 -9.75 -0.10
N ALA A 91 -0.27 -8.50 0.22
CA ALA A 91 -0.81 -7.57 -0.76
C ALA A 91 0.19 -7.24 -1.88
N ALA A 92 1.48 -7.10 -1.55
CA ALA A 92 2.53 -6.88 -2.52
C ALA A 92 2.69 -8.07 -3.47
N GLU A 93 2.69 -9.30 -2.96
CA GLU A 93 2.78 -10.51 -3.77
C GLU A 93 1.59 -10.65 -4.73
N ILE A 94 0.37 -10.40 -4.23
CA ILE A 94 -0.85 -10.43 -5.05
C ILE A 94 -0.80 -9.37 -6.15
N THR A 95 -0.32 -8.17 -5.83
CA THR A 95 -0.29 -7.01 -6.74
C THR A 95 0.81 -7.13 -7.79
N GLY A 96 1.98 -7.66 -7.45
CA GLY A 96 3.16 -7.70 -8.31
C GLY A 96 2.95 -8.48 -9.62
N GLY A 97 2.02 -9.44 -9.65
CA GLY A 97 1.63 -10.15 -10.88
C GLY A 97 0.77 -9.34 -11.85
N GLY A 98 0.36 -8.12 -11.47
CA GLY A 98 -0.54 -7.28 -12.26
C GLY A 98 -1.97 -7.84 -12.38
N GLY A 99 -2.73 -7.26 -13.31
CA GLY A 99 -4.10 -7.66 -13.60
C GLY A 99 -5.17 -6.69 -13.06
N ASN A 100 -6.43 -7.13 -13.07
CA ASN A 100 -7.57 -6.30 -12.71
C ASN A 100 -7.53 -5.89 -11.21
N PRO A 101 -7.49 -4.59 -10.88
CA PRO A 101 -7.50 -4.09 -9.50
C PRO A 101 -8.67 -4.59 -8.63
N ALA A 102 -9.85 -4.84 -9.21
CA ALA A 102 -10.98 -5.38 -8.45
C ALA A 102 -10.73 -6.82 -7.97
N ALA A 103 -10.24 -7.68 -8.87
CA ALA A 103 -9.88 -9.05 -8.53
C ALA A 103 -8.66 -9.13 -7.61
N LEU A 104 -7.74 -8.16 -7.69
CA LEU A 104 -6.65 -8.00 -6.74
C LEU A 104 -7.19 -7.66 -5.35
N ALA A 105 -8.07 -6.66 -5.23
CA ALA A 105 -8.68 -6.26 -3.96
C ALA A 105 -9.42 -7.43 -3.27
N ASP A 106 -10.17 -8.25 -4.01
CA ASP A 106 -10.87 -9.41 -3.45
C ASP A 106 -9.91 -10.46 -2.88
N ARG A 107 -8.80 -10.73 -3.58
CA ARG A 107 -7.76 -11.64 -3.09
C ARG A 107 -7.08 -11.11 -1.83
N ILE A 108 -6.76 -9.81 -1.80
CA ILE A 108 -6.18 -9.14 -0.63
C ILE A 108 -7.15 -9.16 0.54
N ALA A 109 -8.44 -8.86 0.32
CA ALA A 109 -9.47 -8.92 1.34
C ALA A 109 -9.63 -10.33 1.91
N THR A 110 -9.56 -11.36 1.06
CA THR A 110 -9.59 -12.76 1.49
C THR A 110 -8.38 -13.10 2.35
N ALA A 111 -7.17 -12.66 1.98
CA ALA A 111 -5.97 -12.84 2.79
C ALA A 111 -6.09 -12.17 4.17
N ALA A 112 -6.54 -10.92 4.21
CA ALA A 112 -6.77 -10.18 5.46
C ALA A 112 -7.75 -10.89 6.40
N ARG A 113 -8.87 -11.39 5.87
CA ARG A 113 -9.87 -12.13 6.65
C ARG A 113 -9.35 -13.46 7.17
N ARG A 114 -8.57 -14.20 6.37
CA ARG A 114 -7.89 -15.43 6.84
C ARG A 114 -6.93 -15.14 8.00
N GLY A 115 -6.30 -13.97 7.99
CA GLY A 115 -5.50 -13.45 9.10
C GLY A 115 -6.29 -12.91 10.29
N GLY A 116 -7.63 -12.98 10.28
CA GLY A 116 -8.49 -12.48 11.36
C GLY A 116 -8.61 -10.95 11.41
N THR A 117 -8.38 -10.26 10.30
CA THR A 117 -8.36 -8.79 10.23
C THR A 117 -9.37 -8.24 9.23
N LEU A 118 -9.75 -6.98 9.42
CA LEU A 118 -10.60 -6.26 8.47
C LEU A 118 -9.76 -5.77 7.29
N PRO A 119 -10.17 -5.98 6.03
CA PRO A 119 -9.39 -5.54 4.86
C PRO A 119 -9.07 -4.04 4.87
N GLY A 120 -9.98 -3.21 5.41
CA GLY A 120 -9.83 -1.76 5.48
C GLY A 120 -8.59 -1.27 6.23
N VAL A 121 -7.95 -2.09 7.07
CA VAL A 121 -6.71 -1.71 7.78
C VAL A 121 -5.53 -1.46 6.82
N LEU A 122 -5.59 -1.99 5.59
CA LEU A 122 -4.54 -1.83 4.58
C LEU A 122 -4.69 -0.56 3.74
N ALA A 123 -5.83 0.13 3.80
CA ALA A 123 -6.06 1.30 2.95
C ALA A 123 -5.02 2.42 3.19
N ALA A 124 -4.65 2.67 4.45
CA ALA A 124 -3.65 3.69 4.78
C ALA A 124 -2.22 3.27 4.37
N PRO A 125 -1.70 2.08 4.73
CA PRO A 125 -0.40 1.62 4.25
C PRO A 125 -0.25 1.56 2.73
N ILE A 126 -1.31 1.17 2.00
CA ILE A 126 -1.28 1.15 0.53
C ILE A 126 -1.14 2.58 -0.05
N ARG A 127 -1.84 3.55 0.53
CA ARG A 127 -1.67 4.97 0.15
C ARG A 127 -0.28 5.49 0.49
N ALA A 128 0.27 5.13 1.65
CA ALA A 128 1.62 5.50 2.04
C ALA A 128 2.66 4.97 1.04
N ALA A 129 2.55 3.69 0.64
CA ALA A 129 3.39 3.09 -0.38
C ALA A 129 3.32 3.84 -1.73
N ALA A 130 2.12 4.26 -2.15
CA ALA A 130 1.93 5.01 -3.40
C ALA A 130 2.56 6.41 -3.41
N LEU A 131 2.88 6.99 -2.24
CA LEU A 131 3.59 8.26 -2.14
C LEU A 131 5.12 8.11 -2.26
N ALA A 132 5.63 6.89 -2.14
CA ALA A 132 7.06 6.57 -2.12
C ALA A 132 7.48 5.63 -3.27
N LEU A 133 6.89 5.84 -4.45
CA LEU A 133 7.19 5.08 -5.67
C LEU A 133 8.62 5.40 -6.14
N GLY A 134 9.39 4.36 -6.45
CA GLY A 134 10.82 4.46 -6.81
C GLY A 134 11.08 4.46 -8.31
N THR A 135 10.12 4.91 -9.13
CA THR A 135 10.23 4.94 -10.60
C THR A 135 10.35 6.38 -11.10
N ASP A 136 11.19 6.59 -12.12
CA ASP A 136 11.31 7.85 -12.88
C ASP A 136 10.32 7.93 -14.04
N ASP A 137 9.81 6.79 -14.51
CA ASP A 137 8.75 6.69 -15.51
C ASP A 137 7.42 7.27 -15.00
N GLY A 138 6.99 8.36 -15.64
CA GLY A 138 5.74 9.04 -15.32
C GLY A 138 4.49 8.20 -15.59
N ALA A 139 4.47 7.40 -16.65
CA ALA A 139 3.31 6.58 -17.01
C ALA A 139 3.13 5.44 -16.01
N ALA A 140 4.22 4.72 -15.68
CA ALA A 140 4.21 3.71 -14.63
C ALA A 140 3.84 4.30 -13.25
N ARG A 141 4.29 5.53 -12.94
CA ARG A 141 3.92 6.21 -11.69
C ARG A 141 2.42 6.51 -11.61
N ILE A 142 1.83 7.02 -12.70
CA ILE A 142 0.38 7.27 -12.78
C ILE A 142 -0.36 5.94 -12.63
N ALA A 143 0.03 4.91 -13.37
CA ALA A 143 -0.60 3.59 -13.30
C ALA A 143 -0.54 2.99 -11.88
N ALA A 144 0.63 3.05 -11.22
CA ALA A 144 0.81 2.60 -9.83
C ALA A 144 -0.11 3.37 -8.86
N ALA A 145 -0.20 4.70 -8.99
CA ALA A 145 -1.08 5.52 -8.17
C ALA A 145 -2.56 5.18 -8.41
N THR A 146 -2.97 4.95 -9.66
CA THR A 146 -4.32 4.51 -10.02
C THR A 146 -4.65 3.17 -9.38
N ILE A 147 -3.76 2.16 -9.50
CA ILE A 147 -3.95 0.85 -8.88
C ILE A 147 -4.09 1.01 -7.36
N ALA A 148 -3.17 1.74 -6.71
CA ALA A 148 -3.18 1.94 -5.27
C ALA A 148 -4.46 2.62 -4.78
N GLN A 149 -4.95 3.63 -5.49
CA GLN A 149 -6.18 4.33 -5.18
C GLN A 149 -7.39 3.39 -5.25
N THR A 150 -7.51 2.61 -6.34
CA THR A 150 -8.59 1.65 -6.50
C THR A 150 -8.55 0.57 -5.42
N LEU A 151 -7.38 0.01 -5.11
CA LEU A 151 -7.22 -0.96 -4.04
C LEU A 151 -7.65 -0.37 -2.67
N ALA A 152 -7.16 0.82 -2.32
CA ALA A 152 -7.47 1.45 -1.05
C ALA A 152 -8.98 1.78 -0.90
N GLU A 153 -9.64 2.16 -2.00
CA GLU A 153 -11.08 2.41 -2.01
C GLU A 153 -11.90 1.13 -1.84
N LEU A 154 -11.57 0.08 -2.59
CA LEU A 154 -12.28 -1.20 -2.51
C LEU A 154 -12.09 -1.88 -1.15
N LEU A 155 -10.85 -1.90 -0.65
CA LEU A 155 -10.55 -2.47 0.68
C LEU A 155 -11.18 -1.64 1.80
N GLY A 156 -11.24 -0.31 1.66
CA GLY A 156 -11.91 0.57 2.63
C GLY A 156 -13.42 0.35 2.71
N ARG A 157 -14.04 -0.18 1.66
CA ARG A 157 -15.47 -0.53 1.62
C ARG A 157 -15.75 -1.98 2.02
N ALA A 158 -14.74 -2.85 1.96
CA ALA A 158 -14.87 -4.26 2.33
C ALA A 158 -15.01 -4.40 3.86
N ARG A 159 -16.25 -4.60 4.31
CA ARG A 159 -16.61 -4.94 5.70
C ARG A 159 -16.28 -6.39 6.00
#